data_AF-A0A2E1YSL3-F1
#
_entry.id   AF-A0A2E1YSL3-F1
#
_cell.length_a   1.000
_cell.length_b   1.000
_cell.length_c   1.000
_cell.angle_alpha   90.00
_cell.angle_beta   90.00
_cell.angle_gamma   90.00
#
_symmetry.space_group_name_H-M   'P 1'
#
loop_
_entity.id
_entity.type
_entity.pdbx_description
1 polymer ?
#
loop_
_entity_poly.entity_id
_entity_poly.type
_entity_poly.pdbx_seq_one_letter_code
_entity_poly.pdbx_strand_id
1 'polypeptide(L)'
;MLKMKIVFGLLFSFFLFSCEEKISKNDLEEYKSMMDIRLGHLGNAIIMQGRLLDSFNLSNERADEDHFKEAEELVKSNLESFGRSDELRNLKIPNSRKLREIHNSLIEASELLISAGNALEDNAWLGGSVSFAERNLDTARVAFQKAVKVVYAIEDGKEIKPEMEYEEYEVGDKPEKFQFKK
;
A
#
# COMPACT_ATOMS: atom_id res chain seq x y z
N MET A 1 -43.40 11.20 28.72
CA MET A 1 -42.85 12.00 27.58
C MET A 1 -41.40 12.45 27.77
N LEU A 2 -40.89 12.66 29.00
CA LEU A 2 -39.51 13.12 29.22
C LEU A 2 -38.43 12.12 28.77
N LYS A 3 -38.66 10.81 28.95
CA LYS A 3 -37.73 9.74 28.54
C LYS A 3 -37.52 9.64 27.02
N MET A 4 -38.54 9.98 26.21
CA MET A 4 -38.46 9.90 24.74
C MET A 4 -37.65 11.07 24.14
N LYS A 5 -37.65 12.23 24.81
CA LYS A 5 -36.86 13.41 24.38
C LYS A 5 -35.35 13.22 24.61
N ILE A 6 -34.97 12.49 25.66
CA ILE A 6 -33.55 12.18 25.96
C ILE A 6 -32.98 11.19 24.93
N VAL A 7 -33.76 10.17 24.54
CA VAL A 7 -33.34 9.20 23.53
C VAL A 7 -33.17 9.86 22.15
N PHE A 8 -34.05 10.80 21.77
CA PHE A 8 -33.92 11.55 20.52
C PHE A 8 -32.71 12.51 20.52
N GLY A 9 -32.38 13.13 21.66
CA GLY A 9 -31.17 13.95 21.82
C GLY A 9 -29.87 13.16 21.70
N LEU A 10 -29.84 11.94 22.25
CA LEU A 10 -28.71 11.01 22.09
C LEU A 10 -28.54 10.55 20.63
N LEU A 11 -29.64 10.27 19.93
CA LEU A 11 -29.59 9.90 18.50
C LEU A 11 -29.09 11.04 17.61
N PHE A 12 -29.49 12.29 17.89
CA PHE A 12 -29.03 13.46 17.12
C PHE A 12 -27.55 13.78 17.35
N SER A 13 -27.02 13.43 18.53
CA SER A 13 -25.59 13.60 18.86
C SER A 13 -24.68 12.68 18.03
N PHE A 14 -25.17 11.52 17.60
CA PHE A 14 -24.42 10.59 16.74
C PHE A 14 -24.29 11.09 15.29
N PHE A 15 -25.25 11.87 14.79
CA PHE A 15 -25.20 12.40 13.42
C PHE A 15 -24.21 13.57 13.23
N LEU A 16 -23.76 14.21 14.32
CA LEU A 16 -22.80 15.33 14.24
C LEU A 16 -21.34 14.88 14.05
N PHE A 17 -21.04 13.59 14.19
CA PHE A 17 -19.67 13.06 14.04
C PHE A 17 -19.31 12.57 12.64
N SER A 18 -20.25 12.64 11.68
CA SER A 18 -20.01 12.15 10.31
C SER A 18 -19.67 13.26 9.31
N CYS A 19 -19.09 14.37 9.77
CA CYS A 19 -18.37 15.27 8.87
C CYS A 19 -17.06 14.59 8.47
N GLU A 20 -17.03 14.00 7.28
CA GLU A 20 -15.80 13.48 6.68
C GLU A 20 -14.79 14.63 6.56
N GLU A 21 -13.67 14.54 7.29
CA GLU A 21 -12.61 15.55 7.25
C GLU A 21 -12.06 15.65 5.81
N LYS A 22 -12.28 16.80 5.18
CA LYS A 22 -11.71 17.09 3.87
C LYS A 22 -10.22 17.43 4.05
N ILE A 23 -9.36 16.67 3.37
CA ILE A 23 -7.92 16.96 3.31
C ILE A 23 -7.74 18.23 2.47
N SER A 24 -6.93 19.17 2.93
CA SER A 24 -6.63 20.36 2.12
C SER A 24 -5.78 19.98 0.91
N LYS A 25 -5.96 20.69 -0.22
CA LYS A 25 -5.18 20.41 -1.44
C LYS A 25 -3.67 20.52 -1.19
N ASN A 26 -3.25 21.51 -0.41
CA ASN A 26 -1.84 21.73 -0.08
C ASN A 26 -1.26 20.57 0.74
N ASP A 27 -1.99 20.10 1.77
CA ASP A 27 -1.55 18.96 2.58
C ASP A 27 -1.47 17.68 1.75
N LEU A 28 -2.40 17.49 0.81
CA LEU A 28 -2.40 16.32 -0.08
C LEU A 28 -1.21 16.35 -1.05
N GLU A 29 -0.92 17.50 -1.65
CA GLU A 29 0.22 17.69 -2.55
C GLU A 29 1.56 17.51 -1.81
N GLU A 30 1.68 18.05 -0.60
CA GLU A 30 2.86 17.87 0.26
C GLU A 30 3.06 16.40 0.62
N TYR A 31 2.01 15.72 1.11
CA TYR A 31 2.05 14.30 1.43
C TYR A 31 2.40 13.44 0.22
N LYS A 32 1.77 13.71 -0.94
CA LYS A 32 2.06 13.03 -2.20
C LYS A 32 3.54 13.18 -2.56
N SER A 33 4.08 14.40 -2.55
CA SER A 33 5.48 14.64 -2.92
C SER A 33 6.48 13.85 -2.07
N MET A 34 6.16 13.63 -0.79
CA MET A 34 6.97 12.87 0.16
C MET A 34 6.85 11.36 -0.03
N MET A 35 5.66 10.88 -0.41
CA MET A 35 5.32 9.45 -0.44
C MET A 35 5.32 8.84 -1.83
N ASP A 36 5.33 9.61 -2.92
CA ASP A 36 5.16 9.13 -4.31
C ASP A 36 6.08 7.94 -4.65
N ILE A 37 7.40 8.13 -4.48
CA ILE A 37 8.40 7.08 -4.74
C ILE A 37 8.21 5.89 -3.79
N ARG A 38 7.93 6.14 -2.51
CA ARG A 38 7.73 5.10 -1.50
C ARG A 38 6.51 4.24 -1.84
N LEU A 39 5.41 4.87 -2.25
CA LEU A 39 4.19 4.18 -2.69
C LEU A 39 4.45 3.32 -3.92
N GLY A 40 5.30 3.77 -4.84
CA GLY A 40 5.78 2.94 -5.95
C GLY A 40 6.44 1.65 -5.46
N HIS A 41 7.36 1.75 -4.51
CA HIS A 41 8.03 0.59 -3.93
C HIS A 41 7.08 -0.36 -3.18
N LEU A 42 6.19 0.18 -2.34
CA LEU A 42 5.20 -0.65 -1.64
C LEU A 42 4.25 -1.34 -2.63
N GLY A 43 3.82 -0.65 -3.68
CA GLY A 43 3.02 -1.23 -4.76
C GLY A 43 3.74 -2.38 -5.46
N ASN A 44 5.03 -2.20 -5.79
CA ASN A 44 5.86 -3.24 -6.38
C ASN A 44 6.00 -4.45 -5.47
N ALA A 45 6.25 -4.26 -4.17
CA ALA A 45 6.33 -5.35 -3.20
C ALA A 45 5.02 -6.16 -3.15
N ILE A 46 3.86 -5.49 -3.12
CA ILE A 46 2.53 -6.15 -3.14
C ILE A 46 2.35 -6.97 -4.42
N ILE A 47 2.68 -6.42 -5.58
CA ILE A 47 2.52 -7.10 -6.87
C ILE A 47 3.42 -8.33 -6.95
N MET A 48 4.70 -8.16 -6.58
CA MET A 48 5.68 -9.24 -6.61
C MET A 48 5.30 -10.37 -5.65
N GLN A 49 4.92 -10.05 -4.41
CA GLN A 49 4.53 -11.06 -3.43
C GLN A 49 3.25 -11.81 -3.83
N GLY A 50 2.31 -11.13 -4.50
CA GLY A 50 1.14 -11.81 -5.09
C GLY A 50 1.52 -12.78 -6.20
N ARG A 51 2.33 -12.34 -7.15
CA ARG A 51 2.82 -13.20 -8.23
C ARG A 51 3.61 -14.40 -7.71
N LEU A 52 4.35 -14.22 -6.61
CA LEU A 52 5.10 -15.27 -5.97
C LEU A 52 4.20 -16.36 -5.39
N LEU A 53 3.17 -15.96 -4.62
CA LEU A 53 2.18 -16.87 -4.07
C LEU A 53 1.36 -17.58 -5.17
N ASP A 54 0.95 -16.84 -6.21
CA ASP A 54 0.25 -17.42 -7.36
C ASP A 54 1.11 -18.46 -8.07
N SER A 55 2.40 -18.16 -8.28
CA SER A 55 3.34 -19.08 -8.90
C SER A 55 3.50 -20.35 -8.07
N PHE A 56 3.70 -20.21 -6.76
CA PHE A 56 3.77 -21.35 -5.84
C PHE A 56 2.53 -22.26 -5.93
N ASN A 57 1.34 -21.66 -5.90
CA ASN A 57 0.08 -22.39 -5.99
C ASN A 57 -0.12 -23.10 -7.34
N LEU A 58 0.39 -22.53 -8.43
CA LEU A 58 0.30 -23.11 -9.78
C LEU A 58 1.37 -24.17 -10.08
N SER A 59 2.55 -24.06 -9.46
CA SER A 59 3.74 -24.82 -9.86
C SER A 59 4.41 -25.58 -8.72
N ASN A 60 3.66 -26.05 -7.72
CA ASN A 60 4.17 -26.76 -6.53
C ASN A 60 5.11 -27.97 -6.86
N GLU A 61 5.15 -28.43 -8.11
CA GLU A 61 6.05 -29.49 -8.60
C GLU A 61 7.25 -29.03 -9.47
N ARG A 62 7.41 -27.72 -9.80
CA ARG A 62 8.29 -27.30 -10.93
C ARG A 62 9.16 -26.05 -10.76
N ALA A 63 9.02 -25.27 -9.70
CA ALA A 63 9.83 -24.06 -9.56
C ALA A 63 11.06 -24.34 -8.67
N ASP A 64 12.26 -24.10 -9.23
CA ASP A 64 13.52 -24.23 -8.50
C ASP A 64 13.56 -23.25 -7.32
N GLU A 65 14.01 -23.74 -6.16
CA GLU A 65 14.09 -23.01 -4.89
C GLU A 65 14.79 -21.65 -5.03
N ASP A 66 15.82 -21.58 -5.88
CA ASP A 66 16.60 -20.36 -6.13
C ASP A 66 15.75 -19.23 -6.73
N HIS A 67 14.73 -19.53 -7.53
CA HIS A 67 13.86 -18.52 -8.13
C HIS A 67 12.89 -17.89 -7.12
N PHE A 68 12.40 -18.68 -6.15
CA PHE A 68 11.59 -18.12 -5.06
C PHE A 68 12.41 -17.21 -4.18
N LYS A 69 13.64 -17.62 -3.85
CA LYS A 69 14.55 -16.83 -3.04
C LYS A 69 14.90 -15.49 -3.70
N GLU A 70 15.21 -15.48 -5.00
CA GLU A 70 15.47 -14.22 -5.72
C GLU A 70 14.25 -13.28 -5.67
N ALA A 71 13.06 -13.83 -5.89
CA ALA A 71 11.83 -13.04 -5.84
C ALA A 71 11.51 -12.51 -4.42
N GLU A 72 11.76 -13.30 -3.38
CA GLU A 72 11.64 -12.86 -1.98
C GLU A 72 12.59 -11.69 -1.67
N GLU A 73 13.84 -11.75 -2.11
CA GLU A 73 14.81 -10.67 -1.92
C GLU A 73 14.41 -9.39 -2.66
N LEU A 74 13.81 -9.51 -3.86
CA LEU A 74 13.26 -8.36 -4.58
C LEU A 74 12.07 -7.72 -3.83
N VAL A 75 11.20 -8.54 -3.21
CA VAL A 75 10.11 -8.05 -2.35
C VAL A 75 10.70 -7.31 -1.14
N LYS A 76 11.66 -7.91 -0.44
CA LYS A 76 12.34 -7.31 0.72
C LYS A 76 12.99 -5.96 0.37
N SER A 77 13.73 -5.90 -0.75
CA SER A 77 14.38 -4.68 -1.21
C SER A 77 13.38 -3.54 -1.50
N ASN A 78 12.21 -3.86 -2.06
CA ASN A 78 11.15 -2.87 -2.24
C ASN A 78 10.54 -2.43 -0.90
N LEU A 79 10.34 -3.33 0.06
CA LEU A 79 9.84 -2.97 1.39
C LEU A 79 10.83 -2.08 2.16
N GLU A 80 12.14 -2.34 2.02
CA GLU A 80 13.19 -1.46 2.55
C GLU A 80 13.15 -0.08 1.90
N SER A 81 12.97 -0.02 0.58
CA SER A 81 12.88 1.24 -0.18
C SER A 81 11.60 2.04 0.14
N PHE A 82 10.50 1.35 0.50
CA PHE A 82 9.32 2.01 1.07
C PHE A 82 9.66 2.71 2.40
N GLY A 83 10.46 2.06 3.24
CA GLY A 83 10.99 2.61 4.49
C GLY A 83 10.65 1.75 5.71
N ARG A 84 11.48 1.85 6.75
CA ARG A 84 11.25 1.15 8.00
C ARG A 84 10.07 1.75 8.77
N SER A 85 9.28 0.91 9.44
CA SER A 85 8.09 1.36 10.17
C SER A 85 8.36 2.43 11.22
N ASP A 86 9.47 2.32 11.97
CA ASP A 86 9.85 3.30 12.99
C ASP A 86 10.23 4.66 12.37
N GLU A 87 10.95 4.64 11.25
CA GLU A 87 11.30 5.86 10.51
C GLU A 87 10.05 6.53 9.91
N LEU A 88 9.16 5.73 9.31
CA LEU A 88 7.91 6.22 8.72
C LEU A 88 6.99 6.81 9.79
N ARG A 89 6.83 6.16 10.95
CA ARG A 89 6.04 6.71 12.06
C ARG A 89 6.57 8.06 12.58
N ASN A 90 7.86 8.32 12.43
CA ASN A 90 8.51 9.58 12.82
C ASN A 90 8.58 10.61 11.69
N LEU A 91 8.08 10.27 10.49
CA LEU A 91 8.08 11.15 9.33
C LEU A 91 7.19 12.37 9.59
N LYS A 92 7.69 13.56 9.27
CA LYS A 92 6.92 14.80 9.41
C LYS A 92 5.87 14.87 8.30
N ILE A 93 4.66 14.42 8.59
CA ILE A 93 3.53 14.49 7.67
C ILE A 93 2.62 15.70 7.99
N PRO A 94 1.85 16.21 7.01
CA PRO A 94 0.90 17.29 7.24
C PRO A 94 -0.10 16.98 8.35
N ASN A 95 -0.55 18.02 9.07
CA ASN A 95 -1.42 17.88 10.24
C ASN A 95 -2.89 17.64 9.85
N SER A 96 -3.18 16.57 9.12
CA SER A 96 -4.53 16.06 8.88
C SER A 96 -4.71 14.71 9.56
N ARG A 97 -5.86 14.52 10.21
CA ARG A 97 -6.18 13.22 10.82
C ARG A 97 -6.32 12.14 9.74
N LYS A 98 -7.01 12.44 8.64
CA LYS A 98 -7.22 11.49 7.54
C LYS A 98 -5.90 11.07 6.89
N LEU A 99 -4.97 12.01 6.69
CA LEU A 99 -3.63 11.67 6.19
C LEU A 99 -2.83 10.81 7.17
N ARG A 100 -2.90 11.09 8.49
CA ARG A 100 -2.29 10.21 9.51
C ARG A 100 -2.86 8.79 9.47
N GLU A 101 -4.17 8.66 9.34
CA GLU A 101 -4.83 7.35 9.24
C GLU A 101 -4.37 6.59 7.99
N ILE A 102 -4.30 7.26 6.84
CA ILE A 102 -3.77 6.69 5.60
C ILE A 102 -2.30 6.28 5.76
N HIS A 103 -1.48 7.15 6.36
CA HIS A 103 -0.07 6.89 6.56
C HIS A 103 0.18 5.67 7.45
N ASN A 104 -0.53 5.58 8.57
CA ASN A 104 -0.47 4.42 9.46
C ASN A 104 -0.93 3.14 8.75
N SER A 105 -2.00 3.21 7.95
CA SER A 105 -2.48 2.06 7.19
C SER A 105 -1.46 1.55 6.16
N LEU A 106 -0.66 2.44 5.56
CA LEU A 106 0.44 2.06 4.66
C LEU A 106 1.60 1.39 5.40
N ILE A 107 1.93 1.88 6.61
CA ILE A 107 2.93 1.24 7.48
C ILE A 107 2.46 -0.15 7.92
N GLU A 108 1.20 -0.29 8.31
CA GLU A 108 0.62 -1.59 8.66
C GLU A 108 0.63 -2.54 7.46
N ALA A 109 0.37 -2.04 6.25
CA ALA A 109 0.46 -2.83 5.03
C ALA A 109 1.88 -3.37 4.80
N SER A 110 2.93 -2.57 5.00
CA SER A 110 4.31 -3.06 4.87
C SER A 110 4.66 -4.07 5.97
N GLU A 111 4.23 -3.85 7.22
CA GLU A 111 4.43 -4.77 8.33
C GLU A 111 3.77 -6.15 8.08
N LEU A 112 2.58 -6.15 7.45
CA LEU A 112 1.90 -7.37 7.04
C LEU A 112 2.67 -8.14 5.96
N LEU A 113 3.23 -7.43 4.97
CA LEU A 113 4.04 -8.06 3.91
C LEU A 113 5.36 -8.61 4.45
N ILE A 114 6.02 -7.90 5.36
CA ILE A 114 7.22 -8.39 6.06
C ILE A 114 6.86 -9.65 6.84
N SER A 115 5.76 -9.63 7.60
CA SER A 115 5.30 -10.80 8.36
C SER A 115 4.97 -12.00 7.46
N ALA A 116 4.38 -11.73 6.29
CA ALA A 116 4.09 -12.76 5.29
C ALA A 116 5.38 -13.36 4.71
N GLY A 117 6.35 -12.51 4.33
CA GLY A 117 7.65 -12.96 3.81
C GLY A 117 8.41 -13.81 4.82
N ASN A 118 8.51 -13.35 6.07
CA ASN A 118 9.16 -14.10 7.14
C ASN A 118 8.48 -15.46 7.39
N ALA A 119 7.15 -15.50 7.38
CA ALA A 119 6.43 -16.76 7.56
C ALA A 119 6.72 -17.77 6.44
N LEU A 120 6.82 -17.30 5.20
CA LEU A 120 7.16 -18.16 4.04
C LEU A 120 8.59 -18.70 4.16
N GLU A 121 9.56 -17.82 4.46
CA GLU A 121 10.97 -18.15 4.63
C GLU A 121 11.20 -19.13 5.80
N ASP A 122 10.70 -18.81 7.00
CA ASP A 122 10.92 -19.59 8.22
C ASP A 122 10.29 -20.99 8.16
N ASN A 123 9.24 -21.16 7.35
CA ASN A 123 8.50 -22.40 7.25
C ASN A 123 8.70 -23.10 5.91
N ALA A 124 9.67 -22.70 5.10
CA ALA A 124 9.95 -23.27 3.79
C ALA A 124 8.67 -23.50 2.95
N TRP A 125 7.81 -22.48 2.90
CA TRP A 125 6.58 -22.51 2.10
C TRP A 125 5.57 -23.61 2.46
N LEU A 126 5.58 -24.15 3.69
CA LEU A 126 4.58 -25.12 4.13
C LEU A 126 3.16 -24.52 4.15
N GLY A 127 2.14 -25.34 3.85
CA GLY A 127 0.78 -24.85 3.57
C GLY A 127 0.16 -23.90 4.62
N GLY A 128 0.50 -24.01 5.90
CA GLY A 128 0.06 -23.08 6.94
C GLY A 128 0.65 -21.66 6.82
N SER A 129 1.89 -21.52 6.37
CA SER A 129 2.53 -20.21 6.17
C SER A 129 2.06 -19.55 4.87
N VAL A 130 1.76 -20.33 3.83
CA VAL A 130 1.20 -19.84 2.56
C VAL A 130 -0.16 -19.18 2.78
N SER A 131 -1.11 -19.87 3.44
CA SER A 131 -2.42 -19.28 3.73
C SER A 131 -2.35 -18.04 4.64
N PHE A 132 -1.38 -18.00 5.55
CA PHE A 132 -1.11 -16.82 6.37
C PHE A 132 -0.60 -15.65 5.52
N ALA A 133 0.34 -15.91 4.60
CA ALA A 133 0.90 -14.94 3.69
C ALA A 133 -0.13 -14.37 2.71
N GLU A 134 -1.00 -15.21 2.13
CA GLU A 134 -2.11 -14.79 1.27
C GLU A 134 -3.05 -13.82 1.99
N ARG A 135 -3.46 -14.16 3.22
CA ARG A 135 -4.35 -13.30 4.03
C ARG A 135 -3.73 -11.94 4.31
N ASN A 136 -2.44 -11.92 4.67
CA ASN A 136 -1.72 -10.68 4.97
C ASN A 136 -1.55 -9.84 3.70
N LEU A 137 -1.22 -10.47 2.57
CA LEU A 137 -1.12 -9.81 1.28
C LEU A 137 -2.45 -9.17 0.86
N ASP A 138 -3.57 -9.88 0.98
CA ASP A 138 -4.88 -9.34 0.63
C ASP A 138 -5.24 -8.13 1.50
N THR A 139 -4.93 -8.21 2.81
CA THR A 139 -5.15 -7.10 3.74
C THR A 139 -4.28 -5.89 3.36
N ALA A 140 -2.99 -6.11 3.09
CA ALA A 140 -2.06 -5.06 2.65
C ALA A 140 -2.47 -4.43 1.31
N ARG A 141 -2.94 -5.25 0.36
CA ARG A 141 -3.43 -4.80 -0.95
C ARG A 141 -4.63 -3.88 -0.80
N VAL A 142 -5.62 -4.24 0.02
CA VAL A 142 -6.81 -3.42 0.25
C VAL A 142 -6.44 -2.09 0.93
N ALA A 143 -5.54 -2.11 1.91
CA ALA A 143 -5.04 -0.90 2.57
C ALA A 143 -4.34 0.04 1.56
N PHE A 144 -3.42 -0.50 0.77
CA PHE A 144 -2.70 0.23 -0.27
C PHE A 144 -3.64 0.84 -1.32
N GLN A 145 -4.60 0.07 -1.83
CA GLN A 145 -5.57 0.54 -2.83
C GLN A 145 -6.42 1.70 -2.29
N LYS A 146 -6.88 1.61 -1.03
CA LYS A 146 -7.62 2.70 -0.38
C LYS A 146 -6.76 3.96 -0.24
N ALA A 147 -5.51 3.80 0.20
CA ALA A 147 -4.57 4.89 0.36
C ALA A 147 -4.28 5.59 -0.98
N VAL A 148 -3.94 4.84 -2.03
CA VAL A 148 -3.62 5.37 -3.36
C VAL A 148 -4.81 6.12 -3.96
N LYS A 149 -6.04 5.59 -3.84
CA LYS A 149 -7.24 6.30 -4.32
C LYS A 149 -7.37 7.69 -3.70
N VAL A 150 -7.09 7.83 -2.41
CA VAL A 150 -7.15 9.12 -1.72
C VAL A 150 -5.97 10.02 -2.11
N VAL A 151 -4.74 9.49 -2.08
CA VAL A 151 -3.51 10.27 -2.34
C VAL A 151 -3.48 10.82 -3.77
N TYR A 152 -3.93 10.02 -4.74
CA TYR A 152 -3.93 10.40 -6.15
C TYR A 152 -5.28 10.95 -6.62
N ALA A 153 -6.24 11.16 -5.70
CA ALA A 153 -7.57 11.67 -5.98
C ALA A 153 -8.16 11.04 -7.25
N ILE A 154 -8.18 9.71 -7.29
CA ILE A 154 -8.79 8.98 -8.39
C ILE A 154 -10.29 9.08 -8.17
N GLU A 155 -10.95 9.99 -8.90
CA GLU A 155 -12.41 10.12 -8.90
C GLU A 155 -13.04 8.73 -9.07
N ASP A 156 -13.96 8.37 -8.17
CA ASP A 156 -14.75 7.13 -8.24
C ASP A 156 -15.46 7.10 -9.60
N GLY A 157 -14.89 6.35 -10.55
CA GLY A 157 -15.36 6.30 -11.94
C GLY A 157 -14.25 6.19 -13.00
N LYS A 158 -13.00 6.53 -12.67
CA LYS A 158 -11.86 6.21 -13.56
C LYS A 158 -11.36 4.80 -13.25
N GLU A 159 -11.82 3.83 -14.04
CA GLU A 159 -11.15 2.53 -14.14
C GLU A 159 -9.67 2.77 -14.45
N ILE A 160 -8.79 2.40 -13.52
CA ILE A 160 -7.37 2.28 -13.82
C ILE A 160 -7.26 1.05 -14.72
N LYS A 161 -7.29 1.27 -16.03
CA LYS A 161 -6.78 0.28 -16.98
C LYS A 161 -5.26 0.35 -16.90
N PRO A 162 -4.55 -0.77 -16.71
CA PRO A 162 -3.10 -0.76 -16.90
C PRO A 162 -2.81 -0.16 -18.28
N GLU A 163 -1.91 0.81 -18.36
CA GLU A 163 -1.40 1.28 -19.64
C GLU A 163 -0.70 0.08 -20.30
N MET A 164 -1.36 -0.48 -21.32
CA MET A 164 -0.87 -1.62 -22.10
C MET A 164 0.11 -1.16 -23.19
N GLU A 165 0.22 0.16 -23.39
CA GLU A 165 1.12 0.78 -24.33
C GLU A 165 2.29 1.38 -23.54
N TYR A 166 3.43 0.71 -23.63
CA TYR A 166 4.70 1.27 -23.18
C TYR A 166 5.14 2.32 -24.20
N GLU A 167 5.67 3.46 -23.76
CA GLU A 167 6.47 4.30 -24.66
C GLU A 167 7.66 3.46 -25.12
N GLU A 168 7.68 3.06 -26.39
CA GLU A 168 8.83 2.42 -26.99
C GLU A 168 9.94 3.46 -27.13
N TYR A 169 10.94 3.38 -26.26
CA TYR A 169 12.18 4.12 -26.38
C TYR A 169 13.04 3.48 -27.48
N GLU A 170 13.61 4.29 -28.37
CA GLU A 170 14.58 3.78 -29.32
C GLU A 170 15.84 3.33 -28.57
N VAL A 171 16.46 2.22 -29.01
CA VAL A 171 17.66 1.68 -28.37
C VAL A 171 18.79 2.71 -28.44
N GLY A 172 19.04 3.42 -27.33
CA GLY A 172 19.97 4.53 -27.25
C GLY A 172 19.41 5.76 -26.52
N ASP A 173 18.10 5.81 -26.31
CA ASP A 173 17.44 6.87 -25.55
C ASP A 173 17.91 6.86 -24.11
N LYS A 174 18.48 7.99 -23.69
CA LYS A 174 18.73 8.27 -22.28
C LYS A 174 17.51 9.02 -21.76
N PRO A 175 16.89 8.59 -20.65
CA PRO A 175 15.78 9.31 -20.06
C PRO A 175 16.22 10.76 -19.81
N GLU A 176 15.37 11.72 -20.21
CA GLU A 176 15.66 13.13 -19.99
C GLU A 176 15.98 13.34 -18.52
N LYS A 177 17.17 13.87 -18.24
CA LYS A 177 17.53 14.25 -16.88
C LYS A 177 16.51 15.29 -16.42
N PHE A 178 15.68 14.91 -15.46
CA PHE A 178 14.82 15.83 -14.73
C PHE A 178 15.69 16.96 -14.18
N GLN A 179 15.65 18.12 -14.83
CA GLN A 179 16.35 19.31 -14.36
C GLN A 179 15.52 19.90 -13.23
N PHE A 180 15.97 19.72 -11.99
CA PHE A 180 15.48 20.53 -10.88
C PHE A 180 15.76 22.00 -11.21
N LYS A 181 14.71 22.78 -11.48
CA LYS A 181 14.83 24.23 -11.49
C LYS A 181 15.20 24.66 -10.07
N LYS A 182 16.38 25.26 -9.93
CA LYS A 182 16.82 25.95 -8.71
C LYS A 182 15.93 27.15 -8.39
#